data_AF-A0A850HK86-F1
#
_entry.id   AF-A0A850HK86-F1
#
_cell.length_a   1.000
_cell.length_b   1.000
_cell.length_c   1.000
_cell.angle_alpha   90.00
_cell.angle_beta   90.00
_cell.angle_gamma   90.00
#
_symmetry.space_group_name_H-M   'P 1'
#
loop_
_entity.id
_entity.type
_entity.pdbx_description
1 polymer ?
#
loop_
_entity_poly.entity_id
_entity_poly.type
_entity_poly.pdbx_seq_one_letter_code
_entity_poly.pdbx_strand_id
1 'polypeptide(L)'
;GNNILIIDAKYYSHMTQQQYGINTLHSNNLYQIFTYVKNKEFELKDCEHTVSGMLLYAQTDEDVIPNNTYQMSGNQISVRALNLNQDFSGIAHTLDDIIQNSFNK
;
A
#
# COMPACT_ATOMS: atom_id res chain seq x y z
N GLY A 1 6.61 12.16 17.31
CA GLY A 1 6.07 12.84 16.12
C GLY A 1 4.77 12.23 15.62
N ASN A 2 4.10 12.93 14.69
CA ASN A 2 2.88 12.44 14.01
C ASN A 2 3.23 11.32 13.03
N ASN A 3 2.63 10.13 13.18
CA ASN A 3 2.75 9.04 12.19
C ASN A 3 1.48 9.01 11.34
N ILE A 4 1.62 9.00 10.02
CA ILE A 4 0.52 8.98 9.06
C ILE A 4 0.74 7.85 8.08
N LEU A 5 -0.31 7.04 7.91
CA LEU A 5 -0.43 6.05 6.85
C LEU A 5 -1.52 6.50 5.88
N ILE A 6 -1.18 6.65 4.61
CA ILE A 6 -2.15 6.86 3.53
C ILE A 6 -2.37 5.53 2.83
N ILE A 7 -3.62 5.08 2.73
CA ILE A 7 -3.97 3.84 2.02
C ILE A 7 -4.80 4.20 0.78
N ASP A 8 -4.36 3.74 -0.39
CA ASP A 8 -5.13 3.82 -1.64
C ASP A 8 -5.51 2.39 -2.06
N ALA A 9 -6.80 2.09 -2.02
CA ALA A 9 -7.34 0.77 -2.28
C ALA A 9 -7.85 0.65 -3.72
N LYS A 10 -7.49 -0.43 -4.41
CA LYS A 10 -7.84 -0.66 -5.81
C LYS A 10 -8.41 -2.05 -6.05
N TYR A 11 -9.36 -2.14 -6.97
CA TYR A 11 -9.91 -3.40 -7.47
C TYR A 11 -9.70 -3.47 -8.98
N TYR A 12 -9.03 -4.54 -9.42
CA TYR A 12 -8.82 -4.86 -10.84
C TYR A 12 -9.05 -6.36 -11.03
N SER A 13 -9.40 -6.76 -12.25
CA SER A 13 -9.43 -8.18 -12.61
C SER A 13 -8.03 -8.82 -12.52
N HIS A 14 -6.98 -8.02 -12.69
CA HIS A 14 -5.59 -8.42 -12.49
C HIS A 14 -4.88 -7.38 -11.60
N MET A 15 -4.38 -7.80 -10.44
CA MET A 15 -3.60 -7.03 -9.48
C MET A 15 -2.28 -6.54 -10.08
N THR A 16 -1.69 -7.32 -10.99
CA THR A 16 -0.46 -6.99 -11.70
C THR A 16 -0.73 -6.78 -13.19
N GLN A 17 0.19 -6.11 -13.88
CA GLN A 17 0.20 -5.99 -15.34
C GLN A 17 1.41 -6.75 -15.90
N GLN A 18 1.21 -7.44 -17.02
CA GLN A 18 2.30 -8.18 -17.66
C GLN A 18 3.05 -7.27 -18.63
N GLN A 19 4.37 -7.10 -18.42
CA GLN A 19 5.26 -6.41 -19.33
C GLN A 19 6.45 -7.31 -19.66
N TYR A 20 6.62 -7.66 -20.94
CA TYR A 20 7.66 -8.59 -21.42
C TYR A 20 7.68 -9.93 -20.67
N GLY A 21 6.51 -10.46 -20.30
CA GLY A 21 6.38 -11.71 -19.53
C GLY A 21 6.61 -11.56 -18.01
N ILE A 22 6.91 -10.35 -17.53
CA ILE A 22 7.13 -10.06 -16.10
C ILE A 22 5.90 -9.38 -15.52
N ASN A 23 5.39 -9.89 -14.40
CA ASN A 23 4.32 -9.25 -13.65
C ASN A 23 4.88 -8.01 -12.92
N THR A 24 4.35 -6.84 -13.26
CA THR A 24 4.72 -5.55 -12.70
C THR A 24 3.52 -4.90 -12.03
N LEU A 25 3.77 -4.00 -11.09
CA LEU A 25 2.70 -3.18 -10.52
C LEU A 25 2.22 -2.16 -11.54
N HIS A 26 0.95 -1.78 -11.43
CA HIS A 26 0.38 -0.64 -12.15
C HIS A 26 1.10 0.66 -11.72
N SER A 27 2.04 1.13 -12.54
CA SER A 27 2.88 2.28 -12.22
C SER A 27 2.07 3.55 -11.92
N ASN A 28 0.93 3.73 -12.59
CA ASN A 28 0.01 4.84 -12.33
C ASN A 28 -0.47 4.87 -10.88
N ASN A 29 -0.80 3.71 -10.29
CA ASN A 29 -1.23 3.63 -8.90
C ASN A 29 -0.07 3.97 -7.96
N LEU A 30 1.15 3.51 -8.28
CA LEU A 30 2.35 3.83 -7.51
C LEU A 30 2.63 5.34 -7.51
N TYR A 31 2.53 6.00 -8.66
CA TYR A 31 2.69 7.45 -8.75
C TYR A 31 1.58 8.23 -8.05
N GLN A 32 0.35 7.70 -8.05
CA GLN A 32 -0.78 8.30 -7.35
C GLN A 32 -0.55 8.30 -5.83
N ILE A 33 -0.26 7.14 -5.23
CA ILE A 33 0.03 7.07 -3.78
C ILE A 33 1.27 7.89 -3.41
N PHE A 34 2.30 7.88 -4.27
CA PHE A 34 3.51 8.68 -4.07
C PHE A 34 3.17 10.17 -4.01
N THR A 35 2.30 10.66 -4.88
CA THR A 35 1.86 12.06 -4.89
C THR A 35 1.15 12.44 -3.59
N TYR A 36 0.27 11.57 -3.06
CA TYR A 36 -0.40 11.82 -1.79
C TYR A 36 0.57 11.89 -0.62
N VAL A 37 1.50 10.93 -0.55
CA VAL A 37 2.54 10.86 0.48
C VAL A 37 3.43 12.10 0.44
N LYS A 38 3.94 12.50 -0.75
CA LYS A 38 4.84 13.65 -0.86
C LYS A 38 4.16 14.97 -0.50
N ASN A 39 2.90 15.17 -0.88
CA ASN A 39 2.17 16.37 -0.51
C ASN A 39 1.95 16.45 1.00
N LYS A 40 1.60 15.32 1.65
CA LYS A 40 1.41 15.28 3.10
C LYS A 40 2.72 15.44 3.88
N GLU A 41 3.81 14.87 3.38
CA GLU A 41 5.16 15.07 3.91
C GLU A 41 5.54 16.56 3.87
N PHE A 42 5.32 17.22 2.72
CA PHE A 42 5.62 18.66 2.59
C PHE A 42 4.75 19.53 3.51
N GLU A 43 3.47 19.17 3.69
CA GLU A 43 2.56 19.86 4.59
C GLU A 43 3.06 19.85 6.05
N LEU A 44 3.72 18.77 6.47
CA LEU A 44 4.16 18.56 7.86
C LEU A 44 5.63 18.92 8.12
N LYS A 45 6.35 19.43 7.11
CA LYS A 45 7.80 19.66 7.15
C LYS A 45 8.34 20.43 8.37
N ASP A 46 7.51 21.26 9.01
CA ASP A 46 7.89 22.12 10.14
C ASP A 46 7.67 21.44 11.52
N CYS A 47 7.25 20.18 11.56
CA CYS A 47 7.09 19.40 12.79
C CYS A 47 7.72 18.01 12.68
N GLU A 48 7.95 17.31 13.80
CA GLU A 48 8.40 15.92 13.76
C GLU A 48 7.28 15.00 13.28
N HIS A 49 7.49 14.30 12.16
CA HIS A 49 6.49 13.45 11.55
C HIS A 49 7.09 12.25 10.80
N THR A 50 6.22 11.34 10.38
CA THR A 50 6.50 10.28 9.42
C THR A 50 5.27 10.09 8.55
N VAL A 51 5.42 10.16 7.23
CA VAL A 51 4.36 9.81 6.29
C VAL A 51 4.76 8.56 5.51
N SER A 52 3.86 7.59 5.48
CA SER A 52 3.99 6.35 4.72
C SER A 52 2.75 6.11 3.86
N GLY A 53 2.91 5.31 2.82
CA GLY A 53 1.84 4.94 1.88
C GLY A 53 1.63 3.43 1.81
N MET A 54 0.42 3.02 1.46
CA MET A 54 0.09 1.65 1.09
C MET A 54 -0.83 1.63 -0.13
N LEU A 55 -0.49 0.81 -1.12
CA LEU A 55 -1.44 0.33 -2.12
C LEU A 55 -2.02 -0.99 -1.65
N LEU A 56 -3.34 -1.04 -1.52
CA LEU A 56 -4.05 -2.24 -1.09
C LEU A 56 -4.94 -2.76 -2.22
N TYR A 57 -4.56 -3.89 -2.79
CA TYR A 57 -5.34 -4.55 -3.84
C TYR A 57 -6.27 -5.59 -3.23
N ALA A 58 -7.46 -5.75 -3.80
CA ALA A 58 -8.23 -6.98 -3.58
C ALA A 58 -7.50 -8.15 -4.23
N GLN A 59 -7.31 -9.26 -3.50
CA GLN A 59 -6.66 -10.45 -4.03
C GLN A 59 -7.52 -11.13 -5.10
N THR A 60 -6.91 -11.45 -6.23
CA THR A 60 -7.47 -12.23 -7.34
C THR A 60 -6.82 -13.62 -7.40
N ASP A 61 -7.23 -14.44 -8.36
CA ASP A 61 -6.70 -15.80 -8.58
C ASP A 61 -5.28 -15.84 -9.22
N GLU A 62 -4.53 -14.73 -9.20
CA GLU A 62 -3.17 -14.67 -9.73
C GLU A 62 -2.14 -15.30 -8.77
N ASP A 63 -1.19 -16.05 -9.34
CA ASP A 63 -0.09 -16.67 -8.58
C ASP A 63 0.85 -15.64 -7.92
N VAL A 64 0.98 -14.45 -8.53
CA VAL A 64 1.86 -13.39 -8.05
C VAL A 64 1.06 -12.43 -7.18
N ILE A 65 1.16 -12.63 -5.87
CA ILE A 65 0.52 -11.80 -4.86
C ILE A 65 1.48 -10.66 -4.47
N PRO A 66 1.10 -9.38 -4.67
CA PRO A 66 1.93 -8.25 -4.26
C PRO A 66 2.22 -8.24 -2.76
N ASN A 67 3.50 -8.25 -2.37
CA ASN A 67 3.95 -8.09 -0.99
C ASN A 67 5.30 -7.36 -0.92
N ASN A 68 5.34 -6.13 -1.44
CA ASN A 68 6.58 -5.37 -1.58
C ASN A 68 6.56 -4.11 -0.73
N THR A 69 7.74 -3.67 -0.29
CA THR A 69 7.91 -2.38 0.39
C THR A 69 9.05 -1.63 -0.29
N TYR A 70 8.79 -0.38 -0.65
CA TYR A 70 9.72 0.51 -1.35
C TYR A 70 10.07 1.70 -0.46
N GLN A 71 11.31 2.18 -0.56
CA GLN A 71 11.72 3.46 -0.02
C GLN A 71 11.79 4.47 -1.18
N MET A 72 10.87 5.43 -1.20
CA MET A 72 10.74 6.40 -2.29
C MET A 72 10.95 7.82 -1.74
N SER A 73 12.13 8.39 -2.03
CA SER A 73 12.48 9.76 -1.63
C SER A 73 12.29 10.03 -0.13
N GLY A 74 12.71 9.08 0.71
CA GLY A 74 12.65 9.14 2.17
C GLY A 74 11.35 8.62 2.80
N ASN A 75 10.32 8.34 1.99
CA ASN A 75 9.04 7.81 2.47
C ASN A 75 8.88 6.33 2.14
N GLN A 76 8.28 5.56 3.05
CA GLN A 76 7.96 4.16 2.81
C GLN A 76 6.64 4.03 2.04
N ILE A 77 6.63 3.24 0.96
CA ILE A 77 5.42 2.85 0.24
C ILE A 77 5.35 1.32 0.18
N SER A 78 4.29 0.76 0.74
CA SER A 78 4.03 -0.68 0.74
C SER A 78 2.95 -1.05 -0.27
N VAL A 79 3.00 -2.28 -0.77
CA VAL A 79 2.01 -2.82 -1.69
C VAL A 79 1.59 -4.20 -1.20
N ARG A 80 0.31 -4.38 -0.97
CA ARG A 80 -0.28 -5.59 -0.37
C ARG A 80 -1.53 -6.01 -1.15
N ALA A 81 -1.85 -7.29 -1.06
CA ALA A 81 -3.15 -7.82 -1.46
C ALA A 81 -3.93 -8.27 -0.22
N LEU A 82 -5.23 -8.00 -0.21
CA LEU A 82 -6.19 -8.40 0.81
C LEU A 82 -7.04 -9.55 0.27
N ASN A 83 -6.95 -10.72 0.90
CA ASN A 83 -7.83 -11.84 0.58
C ASN A 83 -9.27 -11.53 1.01
N LEU A 84 -10.16 -11.34 0.05
CA LEU A 84 -11.59 -11.11 0.28
C LEU A 84 -12.41 -12.41 0.22
N ASN A 85 -11.82 -13.53 -0.18
CA ASN A 85 -12.46 -14.84 -0.29
C ASN A 85 -12.33 -15.65 1.02
N GLN A 86 -12.69 -15.01 2.14
CA GLN A 86 -12.67 -15.60 3.47
C GLN A 86 -13.77 -14.97 4.33
N ASP A 87 -14.03 -15.53 5.51
CA ASP A 87 -14.98 -14.95 6.45
C ASP A 87 -14.59 -13.52 6.84
N PHE A 88 -15.59 -12.69 7.10
CA PHE A 88 -15.38 -11.27 7.44
C PHE A 88 -14.42 -11.08 8.62
N SER A 89 -14.42 -11.99 9.60
CA SER A 89 -13.47 -11.95 10.71
C SER A 89 -12.01 -12.06 10.27
N GLY A 90 -11.71 -12.84 9.23
CA GLY A 90 -10.36 -12.94 8.67
C GLY A 90 -9.94 -11.68 7.91
N ILE A 91 -10.90 -11.07 7.18
CA ILE A 91 -10.68 -9.79 6.50
C ILE A 91 -10.39 -8.69 7.53
N ALA A 92 -11.23 -8.59 8.58
CA ALA A 92 -11.07 -7.63 9.66
C ALA A 92 -9.73 -7.80 10.37
N HIS A 93 -9.35 -9.03 10.70
CA HIS A 93 -8.06 -9.32 11.32
C HIS A 93 -6.88 -8.87 10.46
N THR A 94 -6.92 -9.13 9.14
CA THR A 94 -5.87 -8.69 8.21
C THR A 94 -5.75 -7.17 8.16
N LEU A 95 -6.89 -6.45 8.20
CA LEU A 95 -6.91 -4.99 8.22
C LEU A 95 -6.38 -4.43 9.56
N ASP A 96 -6.74 -5.06 10.68
CA ASP A 96 -6.22 -4.70 12.00
C ASP A 96 -4.70 -4.87 12.04
N ASP A 97 -4.18 -6.00 11.53
CA ASP A 97 -2.74 -6.27 11.44
C ASP A 97 -2.00 -5.22 10.59
N ILE A 98 -2.60 -4.75 9.49
CA ILE A 98 -2.03 -3.66 8.68
C ILE A 98 -1.81 -2.42 9.55
N ILE A 99 -2.79 -2.05 10.37
CA ILE A 99 -2.69 -0.88 11.25
C ILE A 99 -1.67 -1.14 12.35
N GLN A 100 -1.75 -2.27 13.05
CA GLN A 100 -0.81 -2.59 14.13
C GLN A 100 0.65 -2.57 13.63
N ASN A 101 0.93 -3.19 12.49
CA ASN A 101 2.29 -3.21 11.91
C ASN A 101 2.77 -1.85 11.40
N SER A 102 1.85 -0.94 11.07
CA SER A 102 2.22 0.39 10.54
C SER A 102 2.52 1.41 11.65
N PHE A 103 1.97 1.19 12.85
CA PHE A 103 2.04 2.17 13.94
C PHE A 103 2.75 1.66 15.19
N ASN A 104 2.87 0.35 15.40
CA ASN A 104 3.65 -0.19 16.50
C ASN A 104 5.11 -0.34 16.06
N LYS A 105 5.98 0.44 16.70
CA LYS A 105 7.43 0.23 16.73
C LYS A 105 7.85 -0.23 18.11
#